data_AF-A0A379ZUH4-F1
#
_entry.id   AF-A0A379ZUH4-F1
#
_cell.length_a   1.000
_cell.length_b   1.000
_cell.length_c   1.000
_cell.angle_alpha   90.00
_cell.angle_beta   90.00
_cell.angle_gamma   90.00
#
_symmetry.space_group_name_H-M   'P 1'
#
loop_
_entity.id
_entity.type
_entity.pdbx_description
1 polymer ?
#
loop_
_entity_poly.entity_id
_entity_poly.type
_entity_poly.pdbx_seq_one_letter_code
_entity_poly.pdbx_strand_id
1 'polypeptide(L)'
;MIRLIILLLGAQALHGQRRLLVLFGWLWIAAGALMLFDILQDGRSMLALDALAIILALEGLVAISAALVIGSSASRPVLLKGLGFVFMAFLTLDVPADDNIVATVVFGSALLLDGAVRIASSTVIQHSRWKGVALAGGGEILLSLMIFVGWPAPHRMTVPFCLGVMMVLSGWALLRIARRLTSFSLNQHPARQPPPPEDETAPLTVYVWTPIGAAKDPRRRYIVDRYIAAVDGGGNISTGHAALALAPDVYISHYPLNDISHSVQDFRQLLHAGEQNNVDGAFPARPAGRDRRLVPTGQENSILPL
;
A
#
# COMPACT_ATOMS: atom_id res chain seq x y z
N MET A 1 -2.41 -0.35 -6.38
CA MET A 1 -2.67 -1.10 -5.13
C MET A 1 -4.16 -1.34 -4.85
N ILE A 2 -5.05 -0.33 -4.83
CA ILE A 2 -6.50 -0.53 -4.55
C ILE A 2 -7.15 -1.60 -5.46
N ARG A 3 -6.80 -1.65 -6.77
CA ARG A 3 -7.31 -2.68 -7.69
C ARG A 3 -6.87 -4.10 -7.29
N LEU A 4 -5.64 -4.24 -6.80
CA LEU A 4 -5.08 -5.52 -6.36
C LEU A 4 -5.75 -5.97 -5.06
N ILE A 5 -6.00 -5.06 -4.13
CA ILE A 5 -6.75 -5.34 -2.90
C ILE A 5 -8.17 -5.80 -3.23
N ILE A 6 -8.86 -5.12 -4.14
CA ILE A 6 -10.22 -5.51 -4.59
C ILE A 6 -10.19 -6.90 -5.26
N LEU A 7 -9.13 -7.21 -6.02
CA LEU A 7 -8.96 -8.51 -6.67
C LEU A 7 -8.71 -9.63 -5.65
N LEU A 8 -7.85 -9.39 -4.66
CA LEU A 8 -7.48 -10.37 -3.63
C LEU A 8 -8.59 -10.60 -2.59
N LEU A 9 -9.35 -9.55 -2.26
CA LEU A 9 -10.42 -9.58 -1.27
C LEU A 9 -11.76 -10.09 -1.86
N GLY A 10 -11.83 -10.25 -3.18
CA GLY A 10 -13.03 -10.65 -3.91
C GLY A 10 -13.95 -9.47 -4.18
N ALA A 11 -14.03 -9.04 -5.44
CA ALA A 11 -14.84 -7.88 -5.84
C ALA A 11 -16.34 -8.05 -5.49
N GLN A 12 -16.86 -9.27 -5.48
CA GLN A 12 -18.26 -9.58 -5.17
C GLN A 12 -18.61 -9.30 -3.70
N ALA A 13 -17.73 -9.62 -2.75
CA ALA A 13 -17.96 -9.35 -1.33
C ALA A 13 -18.03 -7.84 -1.03
N LEU A 14 -17.21 -7.04 -1.71
CA LEU A 14 -17.17 -5.58 -1.52
C LEU A 14 -18.31 -4.84 -2.21
N HIS A 15 -18.89 -5.40 -3.29
CA HIS A 15 -20.03 -4.79 -3.96
C HIS A 15 -21.27 -4.74 -3.06
N GLY A 16 -21.53 -5.79 -2.28
CA GLY A 16 -22.67 -5.83 -1.34
C GLY A 16 -22.56 -4.79 -0.22
N GLN A 17 -21.34 -4.46 0.20
CA GLN A 17 -21.07 -3.52 1.28
C GLN A 17 -20.84 -2.08 0.81
N ARG A 18 -20.95 -1.79 -0.50
CA ARG A 18 -20.68 -0.45 -1.06
C ARG A 18 -21.48 0.66 -0.37
N ARG A 19 -22.76 0.42 -0.08
CA ARG A 19 -23.62 1.42 0.59
C ARG A 19 -23.08 1.75 1.99
N LEU A 20 -22.67 0.73 2.74
CA LEU A 20 -22.03 0.91 4.05
C LEU A 20 -20.71 1.67 3.91
N LEU A 21 -19.89 1.37 2.90
CA LEU A 21 -18.63 2.08 2.67
C LEU A 21 -18.83 3.57 2.36
N VAL A 22 -19.90 3.91 1.62
CA VAL A 22 -20.27 5.30 1.34
C VAL A 22 -20.80 6.00 2.59
N LEU A 23 -21.72 5.36 3.32
CA LEU A 23 -22.30 5.90 4.55
C LEU A 23 -21.20 6.14 5.59
N PHE A 24 -20.37 5.13 5.84
CA PHE A 24 -19.26 5.23 6.77
C PHE A 24 -18.24 6.27 6.32
N GLY A 25 -17.91 6.34 5.03
CA GLY A 25 -17.01 7.36 4.49
C GLY A 25 -17.51 8.79 4.73
N TRP A 26 -18.80 9.05 4.49
CA TRP A 26 -19.39 10.36 4.77
C TRP A 26 -19.50 10.66 6.26
N LEU A 27 -19.89 9.69 7.08
CA LEU A 27 -19.95 9.83 8.53
C LEU A 27 -18.56 10.17 9.09
N TRP A 28 -17.52 9.50 8.61
CA TRP A 28 -16.14 9.72 9.04
C TRP A 28 -15.61 11.10 8.64
N ILE A 29 -15.93 11.56 7.41
CA ILE A 29 -15.62 12.93 6.98
C ILE A 29 -16.36 13.95 7.83
N ALA A 30 -17.66 13.74 8.09
CA ALA A 30 -18.46 14.66 8.89
C ALA A 30 -17.91 14.76 10.32
N ALA A 31 -17.58 13.63 10.95
CA ALA A 31 -16.96 13.61 12.27
C ALA A 31 -15.61 14.34 12.28
N GLY A 32 -14.73 14.08 11.31
CA GLY A 32 -13.46 14.78 11.18
C GLY A 32 -13.62 16.29 10.94
N ALA A 33 -14.57 16.70 10.10
CA ALA A 33 -14.88 18.10 9.84
C ALA A 33 -15.45 18.82 11.07
N LEU A 34 -16.31 18.14 11.86
CA LEU A 34 -16.80 18.66 13.13
C LEU A 34 -15.67 18.86 14.14
N MET A 35 -14.70 17.94 14.23
CA MET A 35 -13.52 18.13 15.07
C MET A 35 -12.71 19.36 14.62
N LEU A 36 -12.45 19.51 13.31
CA LEU A 36 -11.73 20.67 12.78
C LEU A 36 -12.48 21.99 13.00
N PHE A 37 -13.82 21.96 12.96
CA PHE A 37 -14.65 23.12 13.26
C PHE A 37 -14.65 23.48 14.74
N ASP A 38 -14.69 22.50 15.64
CA ASP A 38 -14.60 22.70 17.08
C ASP A 38 -13.29 23.39 17.50
N ILE A 39 -12.18 23.04 16.84
CA ILE A 39 -10.86 23.70 17.02
C ILE A 39 -10.92 25.20 16.71
N LEU A 40 -11.73 25.62 15.73
CA LEU A 40 -11.87 27.03 15.35
C LEU A 40 -12.77 27.81 16.31
N GLN A 41 -13.67 27.14 17.04
CA GLN A 41 -14.69 27.82 17.85
C GLN A 41 -14.33 27.92 19.32
N ASP A 42 -13.96 26.82 20.00
CA ASP A 42 -13.75 26.82 21.46
C ASP A 42 -12.97 25.59 22.00
N GLY A 43 -12.68 24.56 21.18
CA GLY A 43 -11.89 23.39 21.60
C GLY A 43 -12.57 22.47 22.63
N ARG A 44 -13.90 22.36 22.64
CA ARG A 44 -14.63 21.51 23.61
C ARG A 44 -14.32 20.01 23.45
N SER A 45 -13.79 19.60 22.31
CA SER A 45 -13.33 18.24 22.04
C SER A 45 -12.17 17.77 22.94
N MET A 46 -11.46 18.69 23.61
CA MET A 46 -10.38 18.34 24.54
C MET A 46 -10.85 17.42 25.66
N LEU A 47 -12.01 17.71 26.27
CA LEU A 47 -12.54 16.89 27.36
C LEU A 47 -12.83 15.45 26.91
N ALA A 48 -13.32 15.28 25.68
CA ALA A 48 -13.58 13.96 25.12
C ALA A 48 -12.29 13.21 24.78
N LEU A 49 -11.26 13.92 24.32
CA LEU A 49 -9.94 13.37 24.03
C LEU A 49 -9.20 12.97 25.30
N ASP A 50 -9.27 13.77 26.36
CA ASP A 50 -8.70 13.43 27.66
C ASP A 50 -9.36 12.17 28.25
N ALA A 51 -10.69 12.08 28.17
CA ALA A 51 -11.42 10.89 28.59
C ALA A 51 -11.01 9.65 27.78
N LEU A 52 -10.87 9.79 26.46
CA LEU A 52 -10.38 8.72 25.58
C LEU A 52 -8.95 8.31 25.94
N ALA A 53 -8.08 9.27 26.24
CA ALA A 53 -6.70 9.03 26.58
C ALA A 53 -6.56 8.28 27.92
N ILE A 54 -7.39 8.61 28.92
CA ILE A 54 -7.46 7.85 30.18
C ILE A 54 -7.89 6.40 29.93
N ILE A 55 -8.93 6.19 29.11
CA ILE A 55 -9.41 4.84 28.77
C ILE A 55 -8.30 4.05 28.04
N LEU A 56 -7.61 4.66 27.09
CA LEU A 56 -6.49 4.06 26.37
C LEU A 56 -5.32 3.72 27.32
N ALA A 57 -5.01 4.60 28.28
CA ALA A 57 -3.96 4.35 29.26
C ALA A 57 -4.30 3.12 30.13
N LEU A 58 -5.53 3.02 30.61
CA LEU A 58 -6.00 1.88 31.40
C LEU A 58 -5.94 0.57 30.60
N GLU A 59 -6.48 0.56 29.38
CA GLU A 59 -6.43 -0.61 28.49
C GLU A 59 -4.98 -1.01 28.16
N GLY A 60 -4.10 -0.02 27.95
CA GLY A 60 -2.68 -0.23 27.72
C GLY A 60 -1.98 -0.89 28.91
N LEU A 61 -2.23 -0.40 30.13
CA LEU A 61 -1.69 -0.96 31.36
C LEU A 61 -2.18 -2.40 31.59
N VAL A 62 -3.46 -2.67 31.34
CA VAL A 62 -4.04 -4.03 31.42
C VAL A 62 -3.35 -4.96 30.42
N ALA A 63 -3.16 -4.53 29.17
CA ALA A 63 -2.51 -5.33 28.14
C ALA A 63 -1.03 -5.62 28.46
N ILE A 64 -0.29 -4.63 28.98
CA ILE A 64 1.10 -4.81 29.43
C ILE A 64 1.14 -5.80 30.59
N SER A 65 0.26 -5.63 31.58
CA SER A 65 0.19 -6.52 32.75
C SER A 65 -0.10 -7.97 32.32
N ALA A 66 -1.08 -8.18 31.44
CA ALA A 66 -1.38 -9.49 30.88
C ALA A 66 -0.19 -10.09 30.11
N ALA A 67 0.53 -9.27 29.33
CA ALA A 67 1.68 -9.73 28.57
C ALA A 67 2.86 -10.16 29.46
N LEU A 68 3.07 -9.46 30.58
CA LEU A 68 4.09 -9.79 31.58
C LEU A 68 3.76 -11.10 32.32
N VAL A 69 2.48 -11.35 32.62
CA VAL A 69 2.03 -12.61 33.24
C VAL A 69 2.21 -13.81 32.32
N ILE A 70 2.00 -13.65 31.00
CA ILE A 70 2.12 -14.73 30.02
C ILE A 70 3.59 -15.13 29.74
N GLY A 71 4.56 -14.23 29.95
CA GLY A 71 6.00 -14.54 30.02
C GLY A 71 6.67 -15.16 28.79
N SER A 72 6.01 -15.27 27.63
CA SER A 72 6.49 -16.00 26.44
C SER A 72 6.59 -15.12 25.20
N SER A 73 7.28 -15.59 24.14
CA SER A 73 7.33 -14.87 22.85
C SER A 73 5.95 -14.62 22.22
N ALA A 74 4.91 -15.36 22.64
CA ALA A 74 3.53 -15.16 22.21
C ALA A 74 2.89 -13.89 22.81
N SER A 75 3.46 -13.31 23.88
CA SER A 75 2.95 -12.07 24.48
C SER A 75 3.49 -10.80 23.80
N ARG A 76 4.50 -10.91 22.93
CA ARG A 76 5.06 -9.76 22.17
C ARG A 76 4.02 -8.90 21.44
N PRO A 77 3.06 -9.45 20.67
CA PRO A 77 2.03 -8.62 20.03
C PRO A 77 1.11 -7.94 21.06
N VAL A 78 0.82 -8.60 22.18
CA VAL A 78 -0.02 -8.04 23.26
C VAL A 78 0.72 -6.91 23.98
N LEU A 79 2.02 -7.10 24.26
CA LEU A 79 2.89 -6.09 24.85
C LEU A 79 3.02 -4.87 23.92
N LEU A 80 3.24 -5.09 22.62
CA LEU A 80 3.38 -4.03 21.64
C LEU A 80 2.07 -3.23 21.51
N LYS A 81 0.92 -3.91 21.52
CA LYS A 81 -0.40 -3.26 21.56
C LYS A 81 -0.55 -2.41 22.82
N GLY A 82 -0.23 -2.97 24.00
CA GLY A 82 -0.34 -2.26 25.27
C GLY A 82 0.56 -1.03 25.32
N LEU A 83 1.83 -1.17 24.92
CA LEU A 83 2.77 -0.05 24.80
C LEU A 83 2.28 1.00 23.81
N GLY A 84 1.70 0.57 22.67
CA GLY A 84 1.12 1.46 21.68
C GLY A 84 -0.07 2.27 22.23
N PHE A 85 -0.93 1.65 23.05
CA PHE A 85 -2.03 2.35 23.70
C PHE A 85 -1.56 3.34 24.76
N VAL A 86 -0.58 2.98 25.59
CA VAL A 86 0.02 3.92 26.56
C VAL A 86 0.69 5.10 25.83
N PHE A 87 1.41 4.83 24.73
CA PHE A 87 2.01 5.88 23.92
C PHE A 87 0.96 6.81 23.29
N MET A 88 -0.11 6.25 22.75
CA MET A 88 -1.21 7.06 22.18
C MET A 88 -1.92 7.88 23.25
N ALA A 89 -2.14 7.31 24.44
CA ALA A 89 -2.71 8.02 25.57
C ALA A 89 -1.81 9.20 25.99
N PHE A 90 -0.51 8.97 26.12
CA PHE A 90 0.47 10.01 26.44
C PHE A 90 0.46 11.15 25.41
N LEU A 91 0.38 10.84 24.12
CA LEU A 91 0.28 11.88 23.09
C LEU A 91 -1.05 12.64 23.12
N THR A 92 -2.14 12.02 23.58
CA THR A 92 -3.48 12.60 23.50
C THR A 92 -3.88 13.40 24.73
N LEU A 93 -3.33 13.06 25.90
CA LEU A 93 -3.58 13.79 27.14
C LEU A 93 -3.10 15.23 27.03
N ASP A 94 -4.00 16.18 27.29
CA ASP A 94 -3.63 17.58 27.43
C ASP A 94 -3.03 17.82 28.82
N VAL A 95 -1.71 18.07 28.87
CA VAL A 95 -1.02 18.45 30.10
C VAL A 95 -0.82 19.97 30.07
N PRO A 96 -1.48 20.75 30.95
CA PRO A 96 -1.43 22.21 30.89
C PRO A 96 -0.03 22.84 30.99
N ALA A 97 0.97 22.07 31.46
CA ALA A 97 2.33 22.53 31.69
C ALA A 97 3.24 22.49 30.45
N ASP A 98 2.91 21.70 29.42
CA ASP A 98 3.81 21.44 28.28
C ASP A 98 3.29 21.91 26.91
N ASP A 99 2.08 22.49 26.86
CA ASP A 99 1.38 22.95 25.63
C ASP A 99 1.38 21.90 24.51
N ASN A 100 1.47 20.62 24.89
CA ASN A 100 1.56 19.47 24.01
C ASN A 100 2.69 19.53 22.97
N ILE A 101 3.85 20.07 23.37
CA ILE A 101 5.05 20.17 22.51
C ILE A 101 5.48 18.79 22.02
N VAL A 102 5.37 17.74 22.84
CA VAL A 102 5.80 16.40 22.45
C VAL A 102 4.96 15.86 21.29
N ALA A 103 3.63 15.99 21.34
CA ALA A 103 2.79 15.60 20.21
C ALA A 103 3.09 16.44 18.96
N THR A 104 3.34 17.74 19.12
CA THR A 104 3.74 18.61 18.01
C THR A 104 5.01 18.10 17.31
N VAL A 105 6.05 17.76 18.08
CA VAL A 105 7.30 17.22 17.54
C VAL A 105 7.07 15.87 16.86
N VAL A 106 6.30 14.97 17.47
CA VAL A 106 6.04 13.62 16.94
C VAL A 106 5.22 13.68 15.64
N PHE A 107 4.08 14.35 15.63
CA PHE A 107 3.22 14.45 14.45
C PHE A 107 3.87 15.28 13.34
N GLY A 108 4.49 16.42 13.68
CA GLY A 108 5.20 17.26 12.72
C GLY A 108 6.33 16.49 12.04
N SER A 109 7.17 15.79 12.81
CA SER A 109 8.29 15.01 12.24
C SER A 109 7.79 13.81 11.42
N ALA A 110 6.74 13.13 11.88
CA ALA A 110 6.16 12.00 11.15
C ALA A 110 5.59 12.43 9.78
N LEU A 111 4.87 13.54 9.73
CA LEU A 111 4.35 14.10 8.48
C LEU A 111 5.47 14.59 7.54
N LEU A 112 6.52 15.22 8.11
CA LEU A 112 7.69 15.64 7.33
C LEU A 112 8.38 14.44 6.68
N LEU A 113 8.61 13.39 7.46
CA LEU A 113 9.26 12.18 7.00
C LEU A 113 8.41 11.46 5.95
N ASP A 114 7.11 11.28 6.20
CA ASP A 114 6.19 10.62 5.25
C ASP A 114 6.12 11.40 3.93
N GLY A 115 5.96 12.72 4.00
CA GLY A 115 5.94 13.59 2.83
C GLY A 115 7.25 13.55 2.03
N ALA A 116 8.39 13.60 2.71
CA ALA A 116 9.71 13.52 2.08
C ALA A 116 9.94 12.15 1.40
N VAL A 117 9.65 11.06 2.10
CA VAL A 117 9.76 9.69 1.55
C VAL A 117 8.80 9.52 0.38
N ARG A 118 7.59 10.07 0.44
CA ARG A 118 6.60 9.99 -0.63
C ARG A 118 7.01 10.76 -1.87
N ILE A 119 7.55 11.98 -1.73
CA ILE A 119 8.10 12.74 -2.85
C ILE A 119 9.29 11.99 -3.46
N ALA A 120 10.26 11.55 -2.65
CA ALA A 120 11.42 10.80 -3.12
C ALA A 120 11.01 9.49 -3.84
N SER A 121 10.02 8.77 -3.31
CA SER A 121 9.51 7.57 -3.95
C SER A 121 8.83 7.87 -5.29
N SER A 122 8.15 9.01 -5.41
CA SER A 122 7.49 9.42 -6.65
C SER A 122 8.46 9.84 -7.77
N THR A 123 9.67 10.29 -7.43
CA THR A 123 10.71 10.62 -8.41
C THR A 123 11.47 9.39 -8.88
N VAL A 124 11.69 8.40 -7.99
CA VAL A 124 12.34 7.13 -8.33
C VAL A 124 11.43 6.23 -9.17
N ILE A 125 10.16 6.11 -8.81
CA ILE A 125 9.19 5.26 -9.51
C ILE A 125 8.30 6.14 -10.38
N GLN A 126 8.73 6.41 -11.62
CA GLN A 126 7.94 7.18 -12.57
C GLN A 126 6.67 6.43 -12.97
N HIS A 127 5.57 6.70 -12.28
CA HIS A 127 4.25 6.20 -12.63
C HIS A 127 3.40 7.32 -13.23
N SER A 128 2.41 6.98 -14.07
CA SER A 128 1.50 7.94 -14.75
C SER A 128 0.81 8.99 -13.83
N ARG A 129 0.86 8.79 -12.50
CA ARG A 129 0.26 9.68 -11.49
C ARG A 129 1.28 10.34 -10.55
N TRP A 130 2.56 10.37 -10.90
CA TRP A 130 3.63 10.84 -10.01
C TRP A 130 3.38 12.26 -9.50
N LYS A 131 2.88 13.16 -10.35
CA LYS A 131 2.52 14.54 -10.01
C LYS A 131 1.54 14.62 -8.83
N GLY A 132 0.51 13.76 -8.83
CA GLY A 132 -0.49 13.75 -7.75
C GLY A 132 0.06 13.20 -6.43
N VAL A 133 1.02 12.27 -6.50
CA VAL A 133 1.70 11.72 -5.31
C VAL A 133 2.70 12.73 -4.75
N ALA A 134 3.47 13.39 -5.61
CA ALA A 134 4.38 14.48 -5.24
C ALA A 134 3.62 15.66 -4.62
N LEU A 135 2.48 16.06 -5.20
CA LEU A 135 1.63 17.12 -4.63
C LEU A 135 1.08 16.74 -3.25
N ALA A 136 0.65 15.48 -3.07
CA ALA A 136 0.20 15.00 -1.77
C ALA A 136 1.33 15.02 -0.72
N GLY A 137 2.54 14.60 -1.10
CA GLY A 137 3.71 14.69 -0.22
C GLY A 137 4.12 16.13 0.09
N GLY A 138 4.01 17.04 -0.88
CA GLY A 138 4.21 18.48 -0.64
C GLY A 138 3.18 19.07 0.33
N GLY A 139 1.92 18.61 0.25
CA GLY A 139 0.88 18.94 1.21
C GLY A 139 1.17 18.45 2.64
N GLU A 140 1.76 17.26 2.80
CA GLU A 140 2.19 16.73 4.10
C GLU A 140 3.36 17.52 4.69
N ILE A 141 4.33 17.92 3.86
CA ILE A 141 5.43 18.80 4.29
C ILE A 141 4.88 20.17 4.71
N LEU A 142 3.97 20.76 3.94
CA LEU A 142 3.33 22.03 4.29
C LEU A 142 2.57 21.91 5.62
N LEU A 143 1.79 20.85 5.79
CA LEU A 143 1.05 20.59 7.03
C LEU A 143 1.99 20.41 8.23
N SER A 144 3.13 19.74 8.04
CA SER A 144 4.17 19.60 9.05
C SER A 144 4.75 20.96 9.47
N LEU A 145 5.09 21.83 8.51
CA LEU A 145 5.56 23.18 8.79
C LEU A 145 4.51 24.01 9.54
N MET A 146 3.24 23.90 9.14
CA MET A 146 2.11 24.54 9.81
C MET A 146 1.98 24.09 11.27
N ILE A 147 2.13 22.79 11.54
CA ILE A 147 2.13 22.23 12.91
C ILE A 147 3.30 22.80 13.74
N PHE A 148 4.52 22.85 13.18
CA PHE A 148 5.67 23.41 13.89
C PHE A 148 5.55 24.91 14.17
N VAL A 149 4.87 25.65 13.29
CA VAL A 149 4.60 27.09 13.47
C VAL A 149 3.47 27.35 14.48
N GLY A 150 2.62 26.35 14.77
CA GLY A 150 1.45 26.52 15.62
C GLY A 150 0.31 27.27 14.93
N TRP A 151 0.22 27.17 13.60
CA TRP A 151 -0.85 27.75 12.80
C TRP A 151 -1.27 26.75 11.71
N PRO A 152 -2.55 26.39 11.56
CA PRO A 152 -3.74 27.18 11.89
C PRO A 152 -4.31 26.90 13.29
N ALA A 153 -3.81 25.88 13.97
CA ALA A 153 -4.20 25.51 15.32
C ALA A 153 -2.99 25.66 16.26
N PRO A 154 -3.20 26.17 17.49
CA PRO A 154 -2.12 26.29 18.48
C PRO A 154 -1.62 24.91 18.91
N HIS A 155 -0.42 24.83 19.49
CA HIS A 155 0.25 23.56 19.81
C HIS A 155 -0.58 22.61 20.69
N ARG A 156 -1.26 23.11 21.73
CA ARG A 156 -2.26 22.34 22.50
C ARG A 156 -3.32 21.62 21.65
N MET A 157 -3.70 22.18 20.50
CA MET A 157 -4.70 21.63 19.58
C MET A 157 -4.14 20.76 18.47
N THR A 158 -2.85 20.44 18.48
CA THR A 158 -2.21 19.66 17.40
C THR A 158 -2.79 18.26 17.25
N VAL A 159 -3.08 17.58 18.37
CA VAL A 159 -3.63 16.21 18.35
C VAL A 159 -5.05 16.18 17.76
N PRO A 160 -6.04 16.93 18.27
CA PRO A 160 -7.37 16.98 17.65
C PRO A 160 -7.30 17.42 16.20
N PHE A 161 -6.41 18.36 15.86
CA PHE A 161 -6.22 18.82 14.49
C PHE A 161 -5.74 17.69 13.56
N CYS A 162 -4.66 16.99 13.94
CA CYS A 162 -4.13 15.87 13.16
C CYS A 162 -5.13 14.73 13.03
N LEU A 163 -5.84 14.39 14.11
CA LEU A 163 -6.90 13.38 14.10
C LEU A 163 -8.04 13.77 13.15
N GLY A 164 -8.51 15.02 13.20
CA GLY A 164 -9.53 15.54 12.32
C GLY A 164 -9.14 15.46 10.85
N VAL A 165 -7.92 15.92 10.50
CA VAL A 165 -7.39 15.82 9.13
C VAL A 165 -7.30 14.36 8.68
N MET A 166 -6.76 13.47 9.51
CA MET A 166 -6.67 12.04 9.18
C MET A 166 -8.05 11.38 9.00
N MET A 167 -9.04 11.71 9.82
CA MET A 167 -10.42 11.25 9.66
C MET A 167 -11.03 11.72 8.34
N VAL A 168 -10.85 12.99 7.96
CA VAL A 168 -11.33 13.49 6.66
C VAL A 168 -10.63 12.77 5.49
N LEU A 169 -9.30 12.62 5.54
CA LEU A 169 -8.53 11.98 4.47
C LEU A 169 -8.84 10.48 4.35
N SER A 170 -9.00 9.77 5.46
CA SER A 170 -9.38 8.35 5.49
C SER A 170 -10.81 8.15 5.01
N GLY A 171 -11.76 8.99 5.45
CA GLY A 171 -13.14 8.96 4.94
C GLY A 171 -13.21 9.22 3.42
N TRP A 172 -12.41 10.17 2.93
CA TRP A 172 -12.25 10.40 1.49
C TRP A 172 -11.65 9.19 0.76
N ALA A 173 -10.68 8.50 1.37
CA ALA A 173 -10.13 7.26 0.82
C ALA A 173 -11.20 6.16 0.69
N LEU A 174 -12.06 5.99 1.70
CA LEU A 174 -13.19 5.06 1.65
C LEU A 174 -14.16 5.41 0.51
N LEU A 175 -14.52 6.68 0.35
CA LEU A 175 -15.36 7.13 -0.77
C LEU A 175 -14.71 6.87 -2.13
N ARG A 176 -13.40 7.06 -2.26
CA ARG A 176 -12.65 6.73 -3.49
C ARG A 176 -12.68 5.24 -3.79
N ILE A 177 -12.55 4.38 -2.78
CA ILE A 177 -12.67 2.91 -2.95
C ILE A 177 -14.09 2.57 -3.39
N ALA A 178 -15.11 3.11 -2.73
CA ALA A 178 -16.52 2.90 -3.05
C ALA A 178 -16.87 3.30 -4.50
N ARG A 179 -16.33 4.42 -4.98
CA ARG A 179 -16.51 4.86 -6.38
C ARG A 179 -15.80 3.93 -7.37
N ARG A 180 -14.60 3.46 -7.04
CA ARG A 180 -13.83 2.55 -7.90
C ARG A 180 -14.48 1.18 -8.05
N LEU A 181 -15.16 0.68 -7.02
CA LEU A 181 -15.94 -0.56 -7.10
C LEU A 181 -17.01 -0.48 -8.20
N THR A 182 -17.67 0.65 -8.39
CA THR A 182 -18.65 0.84 -9.48
C THR A 182 -18.03 0.62 -10.87
N SER A 183 -16.77 1.03 -11.06
CA SER A 183 -16.07 0.91 -12.35
C SER A 183 -15.40 -0.46 -12.55
N PHE A 184 -15.35 -1.31 -11.54
CA PHE A 184 -14.62 -2.58 -11.59
C PHE A 184 -15.54 -3.70 -12.06
N SER A 185 -15.76 -3.77 -13.38
CA SER A 185 -16.71 -4.71 -14.02
C SER A 185 -16.08 -6.03 -14.49
N LEU A 186 -14.90 -6.41 -13.99
CA LEU A 186 -14.13 -7.55 -14.56
C LEU A 186 -14.78 -8.94 -14.38
N ASN A 187 -15.95 -9.06 -13.75
CA ASN A 187 -16.62 -10.36 -13.57
C ASN A 187 -18.14 -10.25 -13.35
N GLN A 188 -18.80 -9.21 -13.87
CA GLN A 188 -20.19 -8.98 -13.47
C GLN A 188 -21.19 -10.00 -14.04
N HIS A 189 -20.93 -10.74 -15.14
CA HIS A 189 -21.87 -11.79 -15.60
C HIS A 189 -21.18 -12.87 -16.48
N PRO A 190 -20.76 -14.04 -15.95
CA PRO A 190 -20.47 -15.20 -16.79
C PRO A 190 -21.72 -15.69 -17.54
N ALA A 191 -22.88 -15.54 -16.91
CA ALA A 191 -24.18 -16.00 -17.43
C ALA A 191 -24.72 -15.18 -18.63
N ARG A 192 -24.02 -14.11 -19.04
CA ARG A 192 -24.41 -13.25 -20.16
C ARG A 192 -23.29 -13.08 -21.19
N GLN A 193 -22.29 -13.96 -21.17
CA GLN A 193 -21.49 -14.15 -22.36
C GLN A 193 -22.39 -14.83 -23.38
N PRO A 194 -22.66 -14.21 -24.55
CA PRO A 194 -23.20 -14.97 -25.67
C PRO A 194 -22.27 -16.18 -25.88
N PRO A 195 -22.82 -17.35 -26.28
CA PRO A 195 -21.96 -18.46 -26.68
C PRO A 195 -20.91 -17.90 -27.64
N PRO A 196 -19.63 -18.29 -27.49
CA PRO A 196 -18.59 -17.82 -28.39
C PRO A 196 -19.09 -18.07 -29.83
N PRO A 197 -18.93 -17.09 -30.74
CA PRO A 197 -19.28 -17.32 -32.13
C PRO A 197 -18.62 -18.64 -32.56
N GLU A 198 -19.35 -19.51 -33.26
CA GLU A 198 -18.82 -20.81 -33.72
C GLU A 198 -17.57 -20.68 -34.61
N ASP A 199 -17.25 -19.43 -35.03
CA ASP A 199 -16.09 -19.00 -35.81
C ASP A 199 -14.93 -18.39 -34.99
N GLU A 200 -14.90 -18.50 -33.65
CA GLU A 200 -13.77 -18.01 -32.85
C GLU A 200 -12.48 -18.82 -33.10
N THR A 201 -11.73 -18.33 -34.07
CA THR A 201 -10.37 -18.71 -34.44
C THR A 201 -9.42 -18.54 -33.26
N ALA A 202 -9.15 -19.64 -32.56
CA ALA A 202 -8.16 -19.83 -31.50
C ALA A 202 -8.22 -18.85 -30.29
N PRO A 203 -8.28 -19.34 -29.04
CA PRO A 203 -8.34 -18.47 -27.88
C PRO A 203 -7.04 -17.67 -27.68
N LEU A 204 -7.17 -16.36 -27.45
CA LEU A 204 -6.09 -15.50 -26.96
C LEU A 204 -5.68 -15.93 -25.54
N THR A 205 -4.44 -16.37 -25.38
CA THR A 205 -3.90 -16.87 -24.11
C THR A 205 -2.96 -15.84 -23.48
N VAL A 206 -3.17 -15.53 -22.20
CA VAL A 206 -2.27 -14.66 -21.41
C VAL A 206 -1.50 -15.53 -20.42
N TYR A 207 -0.18 -15.55 -20.52
CA TYR A 207 0.72 -16.19 -19.57
C TYR A 207 1.20 -15.16 -18.56
N VAL A 208 1.09 -15.48 -17.26
CA VAL A 208 1.54 -14.60 -16.17
C VAL A 208 2.44 -15.40 -15.23
N TRP A 209 3.71 -15.03 -15.17
CA TRP A 209 4.67 -15.56 -14.21
C TRP A 209 4.79 -14.60 -13.03
N THR A 210 4.53 -15.11 -11.83
CA THR A 210 4.71 -14.33 -10.61
C THR A 210 6.17 -14.40 -10.14
N PRO A 211 6.67 -13.37 -9.42
CA PRO A 211 8.05 -13.37 -8.93
C PRO A 211 8.45 -14.66 -8.18
N ILE A 212 7.54 -15.18 -7.33
CA ILE A 212 7.74 -16.42 -6.58
C ILE A 212 7.81 -17.64 -7.49
N GLY A 213 6.95 -17.71 -8.52
CA GLY A 213 6.93 -18.83 -9.47
C GLY A 213 8.17 -18.89 -10.37
N ALA A 214 8.89 -17.78 -10.49
CA ALA A 214 10.10 -17.64 -11.30
C ALA A 214 11.40 -17.77 -10.47
N ALA A 215 11.34 -17.91 -9.15
CA ALA A 215 12.52 -18.02 -8.28
C ALA A 215 12.80 -19.47 -7.85
N LYS A 216 14.08 -19.86 -7.81
CA LYS A 216 14.52 -21.19 -7.37
C LYS A 216 14.72 -21.20 -5.85
N ASP A 217 14.02 -22.08 -5.13
CA ASP A 217 14.04 -22.13 -3.65
C ASP A 217 13.84 -20.75 -2.98
N PRO A 218 12.68 -20.10 -3.19
CA PRO A 218 12.43 -18.74 -2.73
C PRO A 218 12.43 -18.69 -1.20
N ARG A 219 13.30 -17.86 -0.61
CA ARG A 219 13.30 -17.61 0.83
C ARG A 219 12.13 -16.72 1.21
N ARG A 220 11.11 -17.28 1.87
CA ARG A 220 9.91 -16.53 2.30
C ARG A 220 10.25 -15.34 3.20
N ARG A 221 10.07 -14.13 2.68
CA ARG A 221 9.92 -12.86 3.41
C ARG A 221 8.46 -12.42 3.26
N TYR A 222 7.76 -12.37 4.39
CA TYR A 222 6.29 -12.40 4.48
C TYR A 222 5.49 -11.31 3.72
N ILE A 223 6.11 -10.27 3.13
CA ILE A 223 5.37 -9.12 2.56
C ILE A 223 5.82 -8.72 1.14
N VAL A 224 7.10 -8.85 0.77
CA VAL A 224 7.64 -8.29 -0.49
C VAL A 224 7.60 -9.28 -1.66
N ASP A 225 7.83 -10.56 -1.37
CA ASP A 225 8.16 -11.57 -2.38
C ASP A 225 7.06 -11.81 -3.43
N ARG A 226 5.81 -11.56 -3.07
CA ARG A 226 4.66 -11.97 -3.89
C ARG A 226 4.37 -11.02 -5.05
N TYR A 227 4.79 -9.76 -4.98
CA TYR A 227 4.26 -8.72 -5.87
C TYR A 227 5.31 -7.82 -6.52
N ILE A 228 6.52 -7.71 -5.95
CA ILE A 228 7.54 -6.80 -6.47
C ILE A 228 8.69 -7.60 -7.08
N ALA A 229 9.36 -8.41 -6.25
CA ALA A 229 10.43 -9.30 -6.69
C ALA A 229 10.63 -10.40 -5.64
N ALA A 230 11.03 -11.60 -6.06
CA ALA A 230 11.41 -12.69 -5.17
C ALA A 230 12.92 -12.90 -5.22
N VAL A 231 13.54 -13.22 -4.08
CA VAL A 231 14.98 -13.50 -3.99
C VAL A 231 15.18 -14.99 -3.77
N ASP A 232 16.00 -15.60 -4.61
CA ASP A 232 16.38 -17.02 -4.49
C ASP A 232 17.39 -17.26 -3.34
N GLY A 233 17.69 -18.53 -3.05
CA GLY A 233 18.68 -18.90 -2.03
C GLY A 233 20.12 -18.41 -2.31
N GLY A 234 20.42 -18.03 -3.56
CA GLY A 234 21.72 -17.52 -4.03
C GLY A 234 21.81 -15.99 -4.10
N GLY A 235 20.72 -15.27 -3.84
CA GLY A 235 20.68 -13.81 -3.86
C GLY A 235 20.27 -13.19 -5.20
N ASN A 236 19.86 -13.98 -6.20
CA ASN A 236 19.34 -13.47 -7.47
C ASN A 236 17.87 -13.07 -7.33
N ILE A 237 17.48 -12.05 -8.10
CA ILE A 237 16.18 -11.42 -8.00
C ILE A 237 15.31 -11.79 -9.22
N SER A 238 14.18 -12.46 -8.99
CA SER A 238 13.17 -12.70 -10.03
C SER A 238 12.08 -11.63 -9.96
N THR A 239 11.88 -10.91 -11.07
CA THR A 239 10.72 -10.05 -11.30
C THR A 239 9.66 -10.83 -12.07
N GLY A 240 8.37 -10.57 -11.83
CA GLY A 240 7.30 -11.25 -12.57
C GLY A 240 7.34 -10.91 -14.07
N HIS A 241 6.67 -11.71 -14.88
CA HIS A 241 6.63 -11.56 -16.35
C HIS A 241 5.23 -11.82 -16.89
N ALA A 242 4.90 -11.24 -18.04
CA ALA A 242 3.66 -11.56 -18.74
C ALA A 242 3.89 -11.66 -20.25
N ALA A 243 3.20 -12.59 -20.88
CA ALA A 243 3.20 -12.76 -22.34
C ALA A 243 1.78 -13.03 -22.85
N LEU A 244 1.54 -12.64 -24.10
CA LEU A 244 0.29 -12.80 -24.81
C LEU A 244 0.53 -13.70 -26.02
N ALA A 245 -0.34 -14.68 -26.26
CA ALA A 245 -0.25 -15.57 -27.42
C ALA A 245 -1.61 -15.75 -28.11
N LEU A 246 -1.64 -15.66 -29.43
CA LEU A 246 -2.78 -16.05 -30.27
C LEU A 246 -2.26 -16.97 -31.36
N ALA A 247 -2.79 -18.20 -31.41
CA ALA A 247 -2.35 -19.17 -32.41
C ALA A 247 -2.85 -18.77 -33.81
N PRO A 248 -2.10 -19.10 -34.88
CA PRO A 248 -0.80 -19.77 -34.85
C PRO A 248 0.40 -18.83 -34.60
N ASP A 249 0.29 -17.54 -34.95
CA ASP A 249 1.48 -16.74 -35.27
C ASP A 249 1.82 -15.60 -34.30
N VAL A 250 0.93 -15.26 -33.37
CA VAL A 250 1.14 -14.10 -32.50
C VAL A 250 1.66 -14.55 -31.14
N TYR A 251 2.85 -14.07 -30.79
CA TYR A 251 3.39 -14.15 -29.43
C TYR A 251 4.07 -12.82 -29.09
N ILE A 252 3.56 -12.14 -28.06
CA ILE A 252 4.08 -10.85 -27.59
C ILE A 252 4.55 -11.05 -26.16
N SER A 253 5.83 -10.81 -25.93
CA SER A 253 6.43 -10.88 -24.61
C SER A 253 7.29 -9.65 -24.40
N HIS A 254 7.09 -8.96 -23.27
CA HIS A 254 7.92 -7.80 -22.94
C HIS A 254 9.22 -8.28 -22.30
N TYR A 255 10.22 -8.57 -23.13
CA TYR A 255 11.54 -9.01 -22.68
C TYR A 255 12.60 -7.97 -23.06
N PRO A 256 13.60 -7.68 -22.20
CA PRO A 256 14.71 -6.84 -22.60
C PRO A 256 15.55 -7.51 -23.69
N LEU A 257 16.18 -6.73 -24.57
CA LEU A 257 17.02 -7.23 -25.67
C LEU A 257 18.27 -7.94 -25.16
N ASN A 258 18.84 -7.45 -24.05
CA ASN A 258 19.95 -8.04 -23.34
C ASN A 258 19.52 -8.42 -21.92
N ASP A 259 20.05 -9.52 -21.38
CA ASP A 259 19.78 -9.94 -20.01
C ASP A 259 20.24 -8.86 -19.02
N ILE A 260 19.35 -8.50 -18.10
CA ILE A 260 19.64 -7.52 -17.05
C ILE A 260 20.21 -8.28 -15.85
N SER A 261 21.32 -7.80 -15.31
CA SER A 261 21.88 -8.33 -14.06
C SER A 261 20.85 -8.22 -12.93
N HIS A 262 20.50 -9.37 -12.34
CA HIS A 262 19.55 -9.46 -11.23
C HIS A 262 20.24 -9.43 -9.86
N SER A 263 21.40 -8.75 -9.77
CA SER A 263 22.16 -8.61 -8.53
C SER A 263 21.48 -7.65 -7.55
N VAL A 264 21.71 -7.85 -6.24
CA VAL A 264 21.14 -6.99 -5.18
C VAL A 264 21.64 -5.54 -5.25
N GLN A 265 22.85 -5.31 -5.77
CA GLN A 265 23.41 -3.97 -5.92
C GLN A 265 22.75 -3.22 -7.09
N ASP A 266 22.45 -3.91 -8.19
CA ASP A 266 21.79 -3.34 -9.37
C ASP A 266 20.27 -3.17 -9.18
N PHE A 267 19.68 -3.85 -8.20
CA PHE A 267 18.23 -3.79 -7.93
C PHE A 267 17.70 -2.38 -7.68
N ARG A 268 18.47 -1.51 -7.02
CA ARG A 268 18.09 -0.10 -6.81
C ARG A 268 17.97 0.65 -8.13
N GLN A 269 18.85 0.35 -9.08
CA GLN A 269 18.82 0.92 -10.41
C GLN A 269 17.66 0.36 -11.23
N LEU A 270 17.35 -0.93 -11.04
CA LEU A 270 16.20 -1.63 -11.66
C LEU A 270 14.84 -1.09 -11.18
N LEU A 271 14.75 -0.62 -9.93
CA LEU A 271 13.57 0.06 -9.39
C LEU A 271 13.41 1.53 -9.85
N HIS A 272 14.47 2.11 -10.39
CA HIS A 272 14.46 3.50 -10.84
C HIS A 272 13.93 3.57 -12.28
N ALA A 273 12.67 3.96 -12.45
CA ALA A 273 11.97 3.95 -13.74
C ALA A 273 12.23 5.22 -14.59
N GLY A 274 13.42 5.79 -14.50
CA GLY A 274 13.81 6.96 -15.28
C GLY A 274 14.30 6.60 -16.68
N GLU A 275 14.25 7.54 -17.62
CA GLU A 275 14.66 7.33 -19.01
C GLU A 275 16.08 6.76 -19.15
N GLN A 276 16.97 7.10 -18.21
CA GLN A 276 18.34 6.58 -18.15
C GLN A 276 18.43 5.06 -17.96
N ASN A 277 17.37 4.41 -17.51
CA ASN A 277 17.30 2.97 -17.30
C ASN A 277 16.38 2.28 -18.33
N ASN A 278 15.99 2.98 -19.40
CA ASN A 278 15.31 2.36 -20.52
C ASN A 278 16.26 1.38 -21.22
N VAL A 279 15.75 0.18 -21.50
CA VAL A 279 16.46 -0.84 -22.25
C VAL A 279 15.65 -1.17 -23.50
N ASP A 280 16.33 -1.50 -24.59
CA ASP A 280 15.66 -1.96 -25.79
C ASP A 280 14.88 -3.24 -25.50
N GLY A 281 13.69 -3.36 -26.07
CA GLY A 281 12.86 -4.55 -25.96
C GLY A 281 13.10 -5.52 -27.11
N ALA A 282 12.99 -6.82 -26.83
CA ALA A 282 12.89 -7.87 -27.82
C ALA A 282 11.51 -8.54 -27.76
N PHE A 283 10.96 -8.87 -28.92
CA PHE A 283 9.75 -9.69 -29.04
C PHE A 283 10.17 -11.10 -29.50
N PRO A 284 10.46 -12.03 -28.57
CA PRO A 284 10.88 -13.37 -28.94
C PRO A 284 9.76 -14.11 -29.67
N ALA A 285 10.10 -14.97 -30.63
CA ALA A 285 9.15 -15.87 -31.26
C ALA A 285 8.67 -16.94 -30.27
N ARG A 286 7.47 -17.49 -30.48
CA ARG A 286 6.94 -18.58 -29.67
C ARG A 286 7.91 -19.77 -29.68
N PRO A 287 8.33 -20.31 -28.52
CA PRO A 287 9.15 -21.53 -28.48
C PRO A 287 8.42 -22.69 -29.16
N ALA A 288 9.07 -23.35 -30.11
CA ALA A 288 8.51 -24.52 -30.80
C ALA A 288 8.67 -25.78 -29.92
N GLY A 289 7.60 -26.20 -29.24
CA GLY A 289 7.60 -27.44 -28.48
C GLY A 289 6.29 -27.73 -27.76
N ARG A 290 5.73 -28.95 -27.96
CA ARG A 290 4.69 -29.51 -27.09
C ARG A 290 5.30 -29.78 -25.71
N ASP A 291 4.62 -29.33 -24.66
CA ASP A 291 4.77 -29.83 -23.28
C ASP A 291 6.07 -29.61 -22.49
N ARG A 292 6.95 -28.68 -22.87
CA ARG A 292 7.98 -28.21 -21.93
C ARG A 292 7.75 -26.75 -21.58
N ARG A 293 7.73 -26.50 -20.27
CA ARG A 293 7.50 -25.23 -19.58
C ARG A 293 7.92 -24.07 -20.47
N LEU A 294 6.94 -23.28 -20.91
CA LEU A 294 7.15 -22.01 -21.60
C LEU A 294 7.90 -21.10 -20.63
N VAL A 295 9.22 -21.21 -20.64
CA VAL A 295 10.15 -20.36 -19.91
C VAL A 295 10.82 -19.52 -20.99
N PRO A 296 10.84 -18.18 -20.88
CA PRO A 296 11.57 -17.34 -21.81
C PRO A 296 13.03 -17.82 -21.89
N THR A 297 13.56 -17.93 -23.10
CA THR A 297 14.88 -18.49 -23.46
C THR A 297 16.10 -17.76 -22.87
N GLY A 298 15.92 -16.88 -21.86
CA GLY A 298 16.99 -16.32 -21.02
C GLY A 298 17.02 -16.87 -19.58
N GLN A 299 16.00 -17.63 -19.14
CA GLN A 299 16.00 -18.27 -17.82
C GLN A 299 16.59 -19.70 -17.83
N GLU A 300 16.91 -20.23 -19.00
CA GLU A 300 17.40 -21.61 -19.17
C GLU A 300 18.78 -21.83 -18.50
N ASN A 301 19.60 -20.78 -18.40
CA ASN A 301 20.92 -20.85 -17.74
C ASN A 301 20.87 -21.00 -16.20
N SER A 302 19.68 -21.05 -15.60
CA SER A 302 19.53 -21.35 -14.16
C SER A 302 19.00 -22.76 -13.86
N ILE A 303 18.73 -23.56 -14.91
CA ILE A 303 18.26 -24.95 -14.80
C ILE A 303 19.30 -25.88 -15.41
N LEU A 304 20.42 -26.07 -14.71
CA LEU A 304 21.23 -27.28 -14.88
C LEU A 304 20.38 -28.51 -14.51
N PRO A 305 20.60 -29.65 -15.20
CA PRO A 305 19.71 -30.80 -15.15
C PRO A 305 19.77 -31.48 -13.79
N LEU A 306 18.59 -31.72 -13.21
CA LEU A 306 18.27 -32.90 -12.42
C LEU A 306 16.91 -33.42 -12.89
#